data_AF-A0A7M2WQJ6-F1
#
_entry.id   AF-A0A7M2WQJ6-F1
#
_cell.length_a   1.000
_cell.length_b   1.000
_cell.length_c   1.000
_cell.angle_alpha   90.00
_cell.angle_beta   90.00
_cell.angle_gamma   90.00
#
_symmetry.space_group_name_H-M   'P 1'
#
loop_
_entity.id
_entity.type
_entity.pdbx_description
1 polymer ?
#
loop_
_entity_poly.entity_id
_entity_poly.type
_entity_poly.pdbx_seq_one_letter_code
_entity_poly.pdbx_strand_id
1 'polypeptide(L)'
;MRRFRARGTVMIYGVITMSVLMALGSLAVDWGRVQLAKTEMQRAVDSAARAASVYLPSDTDGARSAAISIAAANLVDGQPLTLLTGDIVFGKWNNQTGVFDTSSSTPDAVRITAHRTAARGSAIPMALAVVLGIRSQDLIVTQTTQYVSSGVTGIIGLNSIHADKDLFVASYNSGTTTNPSHSSRLSNGYLGSNGSIDGNHGHEGEVYGTVVLGPSGSLTDVNVHGSTLYNSSPIAAPTSPIWSPQANPGGISQNYTVSSNTTLAGGTYYFTSLTINDSKRLSFSGTATIYVNGNVSMDDDAALTAYNSIPGNLKIYQIGNRTFGSSGAKNLEITADIEAPSSDFRADKNLEFMGRLIAKTIDVDKDADFYYDEALGTTVGGSSGVVTTVK
;
A
#
# COMPACT_ATOMS: atom_id res chain seq x y z
N MET A 1 -79.52 -45.80 18.90
CA MET A 1 -78.92 -44.68 18.14
C MET A 1 -77.61 -45.15 17.51
N ARG A 2 -77.42 -45.01 16.19
CA ARG A 2 -76.25 -45.54 15.46
C ARG A 2 -75.31 -44.38 15.10
N ARG A 3 -74.21 -44.20 15.84
CA ARG A 3 -73.23 -43.12 15.59
C ARG A 3 -72.53 -43.34 14.25
N PHE A 4 -72.82 -42.51 13.26
CA PHE A 4 -71.99 -42.41 12.05
C PHE A 4 -70.59 -41.90 12.44
N ARG A 5 -69.57 -42.70 12.16
CA ARG A 5 -68.18 -42.41 12.54
C ARG A 5 -67.59 -41.40 11.55
N ALA A 6 -67.23 -40.21 12.03
CA ALA A 6 -66.55 -39.16 11.26
C ALA A 6 -65.08 -39.52 10.92
N ARG A 7 -64.87 -40.61 10.17
CA ARG A 7 -63.53 -41.12 9.79
C ARG A 7 -63.04 -40.64 8.43
N GLY A 8 -63.92 -40.18 7.54
CA GLY A 8 -63.54 -39.67 6.21
C GLY A 8 -62.84 -38.31 6.27
N THR A 9 -63.40 -37.35 7.01
CA THR A 9 -62.89 -35.98 7.10
C THR A 9 -61.48 -35.91 7.71
N VAL A 10 -61.16 -36.81 8.64
CA VAL A 10 -59.83 -36.92 9.25
C VAL A 10 -58.76 -37.33 8.24
N MET A 11 -59.09 -38.19 7.26
CA MET A 11 -58.16 -38.53 6.18
C MET A 11 -57.85 -37.33 5.28
N ILE A 12 -58.86 -36.52 4.95
CA ILE A 12 -58.68 -35.32 4.11
C ILE A 12 -57.73 -34.32 4.80
N TYR A 13 -58.00 -33.99 6.06
CA TYR A 13 -57.11 -33.12 6.84
C TYR A 13 -55.72 -33.74 7.06
N GLY A 14 -55.61 -35.05 7.25
CA GLY A 14 -54.33 -35.75 7.39
C GLY A 14 -53.47 -35.65 6.13
N VAL A 15 -54.05 -35.89 4.95
CA VAL A 15 -53.35 -35.75 3.66
C VAL A 15 -52.90 -34.31 3.45
N ILE A 16 -53.80 -33.34 3.60
CA ILE A 16 -53.48 -31.90 3.42
C ILE A 16 -52.35 -31.48 4.38
N THR A 17 -52.47 -31.81 5.67
CA THR A 17 -51.46 -31.44 6.68
C THR A 17 -50.11 -32.06 6.38
N MET A 18 -50.07 -33.34 5.97
CA MET A 18 -48.82 -34.00 5.66
C MET A 18 -48.19 -33.48 4.36
N SER A 19 -48.98 -33.16 3.34
CA SER A 19 -48.48 -32.46 2.14
C SER A 19 -47.91 -31.08 2.47
N VAL A 20 -48.54 -30.31 3.36
CA VAL A 20 -48.01 -29.01 3.83
C VAL A 20 -46.72 -29.17 4.62
N LEU A 21 -46.63 -30.15 5.52
CA LEU A 21 -45.40 -30.43 6.28
C LEU A 21 -44.25 -30.87 5.35
N MET A 22 -44.52 -31.68 4.33
CA MET A 22 -43.54 -32.04 3.30
C MET A 22 -43.13 -30.83 2.44
N ALA A 23 -44.05 -29.93 2.10
CA ALA A 23 -43.75 -28.70 1.37
C ALA A 23 -42.90 -27.70 2.18
N LEU A 24 -43.12 -27.60 3.49
CA LEU A 24 -42.29 -26.78 4.38
C LEU A 24 -40.91 -27.41 4.62
N GLY A 25 -40.84 -28.73 4.80
CA GLY A 25 -39.58 -29.45 4.96
C GLY A 25 -38.69 -29.41 3.70
N SER A 26 -39.29 -29.55 2.52
CA SER A 26 -38.58 -29.40 1.23
C SER A 26 -38.01 -28.01 1.04
N LEU A 27 -38.82 -26.97 1.30
CA LEU A 27 -38.38 -25.58 1.23
C LEU A 27 -37.21 -25.30 2.20
N ALA A 28 -37.27 -25.81 3.43
CA ALA A 28 -36.20 -25.61 4.42
C ALA A 28 -34.86 -26.22 3.99
N VAL A 29 -34.88 -27.43 3.43
CA VAL A 29 -33.66 -28.13 2.95
C VAL A 29 -33.08 -27.45 1.71
N ASP A 30 -33.90 -27.16 0.70
CA ASP A 30 -33.42 -26.52 -0.53
C ASP A 30 -32.94 -25.08 -0.25
N TRP A 31 -33.61 -24.34 0.64
CA TRP A 31 -33.14 -23.00 1.07
C TRP A 31 -31.79 -23.06 1.77
N GLY A 32 -31.57 -24.04 2.64
CA GLY A 32 -30.26 -24.26 3.28
C GLY A 32 -29.15 -24.49 2.27
N ARG A 33 -29.40 -25.31 1.24
CA ARG A 33 -28.47 -25.56 0.13
C ARG A 33 -28.19 -24.31 -0.70
N VAL A 34 -29.23 -23.51 -1.02
CA VAL A 34 -29.07 -22.24 -1.76
C VAL A 34 -28.24 -21.22 -0.96
N GLN A 35 -28.41 -21.12 0.36
CA GLN A 35 -27.60 -20.23 1.19
C GLN A 35 -26.15 -20.71 1.33
N LEU A 36 -25.91 -22.02 1.43
CA LEU A 36 -24.56 -22.59 1.40
C LEU A 36 -23.85 -22.25 0.09
N ALA A 37 -24.47 -22.57 -1.06
CA ALA A 37 -23.91 -22.29 -2.38
C ALA A 37 -23.71 -20.79 -2.64
N LYS A 38 -24.58 -19.91 -2.10
CA LYS A 38 -24.35 -18.45 -2.14
C LYS A 38 -23.10 -18.05 -1.37
N THR A 39 -22.88 -18.63 -0.19
CA THR A 39 -21.69 -18.35 0.65
C THR A 39 -20.41 -18.88 0.02
N GLU A 40 -20.45 -20.07 -0.56
CA GLU A 40 -19.35 -20.64 -1.36
C GLU A 40 -19.03 -19.77 -2.57
N MET A 41 -20.05 -19.33 -3.32
CA MET A 41 -19.86 -18.45 -4.47
C MET A 41 -19.29 -17.08 -4.10
N GLN A 42 -19.68 -16.51 -2.95
CA GLN A 42 -19.05 -15.29 -2.43
C GLN A 42 -17.55 -15.49 -2.18
N ARG A 43 -17.16 -16.54 -1.45
CA ARG A 43 -15.74 -16.86 -1.18
C ARG A 43 -14.93 -17.13 -2.46
N ALA A 44 -15.54 -17.79 -3.44
CA ALA A 44 -14.93 -18.05 -4.75
C ALA A 44 -14.69 -16.74 -5.53
N VAL A 45 -15.66 -15.83 -5.52
CA VAL A 45 -15.53 -14.52 -6.17
C VAL A 45 -14.53 -13.61 -5.42
N ASP A 46 -14.54 -13.59 -4.09
CA ASP A 46 -13.60 -12.81 -3.27
C ASP A 46 -12.14 -13.20 -3.54
N SER A 47 -11.87 -14.51 -3.61
CA SER A 47 -10.53 -15.02 -3.92
C SER A 47 -10.13 -14.76 -5.38
N ALA A 48 -11.05 -14.92 -6.34
CA ALA A 48 -10.79 -14.59 -7.75
C ALA A 48 -10.53 -13.09 -7.98
N ALA A 49 -11.29 -12.21 -7.32
CA ALA A 49 -11.14 -10.75 -7.43
C ALA A 49 -9.84 -10.27 -6.76
N ARG A 50 -9.49 -10.85 -5.61
CA ARG A 50 -8.16 -10.66 -4.98
C ARG A 50 -7.04 -11.12 -5.91
N ALA A 51 -7.14 -12.29 -6.52
CA ALA A 51 -6.11 -12.81 -7.43
C ALA A 51 -5.91 -11.90 -8.67
N ALA A 52 -7.01 -11.45 -9.30
CA ALA A 52 -6.93 -10.50 -10.42
C ALA A 52 -6.30 -9.15 -10.03
N SER A 53 -6.61 -8.64 -8.83
CA SER A 53 -6.10 -7.33 -8.40
C SER A 53 -4.57 -7.25 -8.25
N VAL A 54 -3.87 -8.37 -8.06
CA VAL A 54 -2.39 -8.43 -7.98
C VAL A 54 -1.72 -8.03 -9.30
N TYR A 55 -2.40 -8.22 -10.43
CA TYR A 55 -1.87 -7.94 -11.77
C TYR A 55 -2.22 -6.52 -12.26
N LEU A 56 -3.04 -5.76 -11.51
CA LEU A 56 -3.35 -4.38 -11.83
C LEU A 56 -2.23 -3.42 -11.36
N PRO A 57 -2.01 -2.29 -12.05
CA PRO A 57 -2.64 -1.87 -13.31
C PRO A 57 -1.93 -2.42 -14.56
N SER A 58 -0.84 -3.18 -14.40
CA SER A 58 0.14 -3.47 -15.45
C SER A 58 -0.25 -4.55 -16.46
N ASP A 59 -1.04 -5.55 -16.05
CA ASP A 59 -1.39 -6.70 -16.90
C ASP A 59 -2.86 -7.13 -16.72
N THR A 60 -3.73 -6.64 -17.59
CA THR A 60 -5.15 -7.04 -17.59
C THR A 60 -5.41 -8.46 -18.08
N ASP A 61 -4.49 -9.08 -18.82
CA ASP A 61 -4.68 -10.44 -19.35
C ASP A 61 -4.21 -11.49 -18.34
N GLY A 62 -3.09 -11.25 -17.65
CA GLY A 62 -2.72 -11.95 -16.42
C GLY A 62 -3.81 -11.84 -15.36
N ALA A 63 -4.39 -10.65 -15.14
CA ALA A 63 -5.51 -10.46 -14.23
C ALA A 63 -6.73 -11.34 -14.58
N ARG A 64 -7.11 -11.42 -15.87
CA ARG A 64 -8.20 -12.31 -16.35
C ARG A 64 -7.86 -13.78 -16.10
N SER A 65 -6.66 -14.21 -16.47
CA SER A 65 -6.20 -15.59 -16.32
C SER A 65 -6.16 -16.03 -14.85
N ALA A 66 -5.68 -15.16 -13.96
CA ALA A 66 -5.67 -15.36 -12.51
C ALA A 66 -7.08 -15.46 -11.93
N ALA A 67 -8.01 -14.56 -12.30
CA ALA A 67 -9.41 -14.67 -11.87
C ALA A 67 -10.08 -15.98 -12.33
N ILE A 68 -9.92 -16.37 -13.60
CA ILE A 68 -10.54 -17.58 -14.14
C ILE A 68 -9.98 -18.85 -13.48
N SER A 69 -8.65 -18.95 -13.32
CA SER A 69 -8.00 -20.11 -12.70
C SER A 69 -8.34 -20.24 -11.21
N ILE A 70 -8.33 -19.14 -10.44
CA ILE A 70 -8.70 -19.16 -9.02
C ILE A 70 -10.21 -19.38 -8.82
N ALA A 71 -11.08 -18.86 -9.69
CA ALA A 71 -12.50 -19.20 -9.65
C ALA A 71 -12.72 -20.70 -9.91
N ALA A 72 -12.07 -21.28 -10.93
CA ALA A 72 -12.17 -22.71 -11.23
C ALA A 72 -11.61 -23.62 -10.13
N ALA A 73 -10.63 -23.14 -9.34
CA ALA A 73 -10.12 -23.85 -8.18
C ALA A 73 -11.10 -23.89 -6.99
N ASN A 74 -12.11 -23.00 -6.97
CA ASN A 74 -13.14 -22.97 -5.93
C ASN A 74 -14.40 -23.74 -6.38
N LEU A 75 -14.89 -24.61 -5.50
CA LEU A 75 -16.13 -25.36 -5.71
C LEU A 75 -17.33 -24.61 -5.12
N VAL A 76 -18.45 -24.63 -5.84
CA VAL A 76 -19.76 -24.15 -5.40
C VAL A 76 -20.77 -25.27 -5.64
N ASP A 77 -21.44 -25.76 -4.60
CA ASP A 77 -22.34 -26.93 -4.67
C ASP A 77 -21.66 -28.16 -5.35
N GLY A 78 -20.36 -28.35 -5.08
CA GLY A 78 -19.55 -29.42 -5.65
C GLY A 78 -19.16 -29.27 -7.13
N GLN A 79 -19.35 -28.09 -7.75
CA GLN A 79 -18.92 -27.81 -9.13
C GLN A 79 -17.97 -26.60 -9.20
N PRO A 80 -16.95 -26.60 -10.08
CA PRO A 80 -16.06 -25.44 -10.28
C PRO A 80 -16.81 -24.16 -10.68
N LEU A 81 -16.45 -23.01 -10.09
CA LEU A 81 -16.98 -21.73 -10.55
C LEU A 81 -16.33 -21.33 -11.88
N THR A 82 -17.10 -21.43 -12.98
CA THR A 82 -16.64 -21.01 -14.31
C THR A 82 -17.01 -19.54 -14.57
N LEU A 83 -16.00 -18.70 -14.77
CA LEU A 83 -16.15 -17.30 -15.19
C LEU A 83 -15.91 -17.16 -16.71
N LEU A 84 -16.67 -16.28 -17.36
CA LEU A 84 -16.46 -15.86 -18.73
C LEU A 84 -15.69 -14.54 -18.78
N THR A 85 -15.03 -14.24 -19.91
CA THR A 85 -14.27 -12.98 -20.08
C THR A 85 -15.14 -11.73 -19.86
N GLY A 86 -16.43 -11.80 -20.20
CA GLY A 86 -17.39 -10.70 -19.98
C GLY A 86 -17.86 -10.52 -18.53
N ASP A 87 -17.57 -11.48 -17.65
CA ASP A 87 -17.90 -11.40 -16.21
C ASP A 87 -16.89 -10.56 -15.43
N ILE A 88 -15.72 -10.31 -16.02
CA ILE A 88 -14.58 -9.60 -15.43
C ILE A 88 -14.46 -8.23 -16.09
N VAL A 89 -14.86 -7.19 -15.36
CA VAL A 89 -14.81 -5.81 -15.83
C VAL A 89 -13.72 -5.06 -15.08
N PHE A 90 -12.81 -4.42 -15.83
CA PHE A 90 -11.80 -3.54 -15.26
C PHE A 90 -12.29 -2.08 -15.30
N GLY A 91 -11.80 -1.27 -14.36
CA GLY A 91 -12.20 0.13 -14.23
C GLY A 91 -11.42 0.84 -13.15
N LYS A 92 -11.89 2.04 -12.78
CA LYS A 92 -11.36 2.85 -11.70
C LYS A 92 -12.38 2.95 -10.57
N TRP A 93 -11.94 2.81 -9.32
CA TRP A 93 -12.81 2.99 -8.15
C TRP A 93 -12.59 4.34 -7.47
N ASN A 94 -13.65 5.14 -7.36
CA ASN A 94 -13.61 6.43 -6.69
C ASN A 94 -14.03 6.31 -5.21
N ASN A 95 -13.06 6.39 -4.29
CA ASN A 95 -13.29 6.30 -2.84
C ASN A 95 -14.08 7.49 -2.24
N GLN A 96 -14.23 8.62 -2.94
CA GLN A 96 -15.04 9.74 -2.46
C GLN A 96 -16.52 9.59 -2.80
N THR A 97 -16.85 8.90 -3.90
CA THR A 97 -18.23 8.77 -4.40
C THR A 97 -18.78 7.34 -4.34
N GLY A 98 -17.94 6.33 -4.09
CA GLY A 98 -18.32 4.92 -4.13
C GLY A 98 -18.70 4.42 -5.52
N VAL A 99 -18.12 5.01 -6.58
CA VAL A 99 -18.47 4.72 -7.98
C VAL A 99 -17.35 3.97 -8.69
N PHE A 100 -17.71 2.91 -9.39
CA PHE A 100 -16.84 2.16 -10.31
C PHE A 100 -17.02 2.67 -11.75
N ASP A 101 -15.98 3.28 -12.31
CA ASP A 101 -15.95 3.83 -13.66
C ASP A 101 -15.22 2.88 -14.64
N THR A 102 -15.92 2.41 -15.67
CA THR A 102 -15.38 1.49 -16.68
C THR A 102 -14.64 2.18 -17.83
N SER A 103 -14.55 3.51 -17.85
CA SER A 103 -13.99 4.28 -18.97
C SER A 103 -12.49 4.60 -18.86
N SER A 104 -11.86 4.29 -17.72
CA SER A 104 -10.44 4.57 -17.46
C SER A 104 -9.50 3.68 -18.28
N SER A 105 -8.53 4.29 -18.96
CA SER A 105 -7.42 3.58 -19.63
C SER A 105 -6.36 3.02 -18.68
N THR A 106 -6.39 3.41 -17.40
CA THR A 106 -5.55 2.87 -16.33
C THR A 106 -6.48 2.29 -15.25
N PRO A 107 -6.80 0.98 -15.29
CA PRO A 107 -7.69 0.37 -14.32
C PRO A 107 -6.99 0.14 -12.98
N ASP A 108 -7.57 0.69 -11.90
CA ASP A 108 -7.14 0.47 -10.52
C ASP A 108 -8.08 -0.48 -9.75
N ALA A 109 -9.16 -0.96 -10.38
CA ALA A 109 -10.10 -1.88 -9.77
C ALA A 109 -10.61 -2.94 -10.75
N VAL A 110 -10.95 -4.10 -10.21
CA VAL A 110 -11.61 -5.20 -10.93
C VAL A 110 -12.96 -5.49 -10.28
N ARG A 111 -13.99 -5.62 -11.11
CA ARG A 111 -15.33 -6.05 -10.72
C ARG A 111 -15.65 -7.38 -11.39
N ILE A 112 -15.87 -8.42 -10.59
CA ILE A 112 -16.22 -9.77 -11.06
C ILE A 112 -17.69 -10.04 -10.75
N THR A 113 -18.45 -10.53 -11.72
CA THR A 113 -19.83 -10.98 -11.54
C THR A 113 -19.98 -12.47 -11.86
N ALA A 114 -20.05 -13.30 -10.83
CA ALA A 114 -20.34 -14.72 -11.00
C ALA A 114 -21.82 -14.97 -11.26
N HIS A 115 -22.11 -15.84 -12.23
CA HIS A 115 -23.46 -16.26 -12.59
C HIS A 115 -23.59 -17.79 -12.54
N ARG A 116 -24.46 -18.27 -11.65
CA ARG A 116 -25.00 -19.63 -11.68
C ARG A 116 -26.47 -19.58 -12.08
N THR A 117 -26.73 -19.69 -13.38
CA THR A 117 -28.05 -19.42 -13.97
C THR A 117 -28.50 -20.54 -14.90
N ALA A 118 -29.81 -20.69 -15.08
CA ALA A 118 -30.37 -21.71 -15.96
C ALA A 118 -29.91 -21.49 -17.42
N ALA A 119 -29.75 -20.22 -17.83
CA ALA A 119 -29.22 -19.82 -19.13
C ALA A 119 -27.76 -20.26 -19.37
N ARG A 120 -26.96 -20.47 -18.31
CA ARG A 120 -25.59 -21.01 -18.39
C ARG A 120 -25.50 -22.51 -18.10
N GLY A 121 -26.64 -23.19 -17.92
CA GLY A 121 -26.68 -24.61 -17.54
C GLY A 121 -26.13 -24.90 -16.14
N SER A 122 -25.92 -23.87 -15.31
CA SER A 122 -25.18 -23.95 -14.04
C SER A 122 -26.00 -23.54 -12.82
N ALA A 123 -27.32 -23.35 -12.95
CA ALA A 123 -28.22 -23.09 -11.82
C ALA A 123 -28.10 -24.14 -10.71
N ILE A 124 -28.55 -23.80 -9.50
CA ILE A 124 -28.61 -24.78 -8.41
C ILE A 124 -29.82 -25.68 -8.64
N PRO A 125 -29.64 -27.02 -8.73
CA PRO A 125 -30.77 -27.94 -8.85
C PRO A 125 -31.48 -28.05 -7.49
N MET A 126 -32.78 -27.78 -7.48
CA MET A 126 -33.61 -27.98 -6.30
C MET A 126 -33.87 -29.48 -6.14
N ALA A 127 -33.69 -30.04 -4.94
CA ALA A 127 -33.84 -31.47 -4.71
C ALA A 127 -35.30 -31.86 -4.41
N LEU A 128 -36.03 -31.00 -3.69
CA LEU A 128 -37.35 -31.34 -3.16
C LEU A 128 -38.45 -30.38 -3.64
N ALA A 129 -38.12 -29.12 -3.97
CA ALA A 129 -39.05 -28.16 -4.57
C ALA A 129 -39.49 -28.52 -6.00
N VAL A 130 -38.90 -29.57 -6.61
CA VAL A 130 -39.38 -30.16 -7.87
C VAL A 130 -40.84 -30.61 -7.77
N VAL A 131 -41.27 -31.05 -6.57
CA VAL A 131 -42.67 -31.42 -6.27
C VAL A 131 -43.60 -30.20 -6.38
N LEU A 132 -43.08 -28.98 -6.18
CA LEU A 132 -43.77 -27.71 -6.33
C LEU A 132 -43.55 -27.08 -7.72
N GLY A 133 -42.94 -27.80 -8.66
CA GLY A 133 -42.63 -27.35 -10.02
C GLY A 133 -41.35 -26.52 -10.15
N ILE A 134 -40.68 -26.16 -9.06
CA ILE A 134 -39.44 -25.37 -9.07
C ILE A 134 -38.24 -26.31 -9.23
N ARG A 135 -37.62 -26.30 -10.41
CA ARG A 135 -36.54 -27.23 -10.76
C ARG A 135 -35.13 -26.70 -10.47
N SER A 136 -34.96 -25.39 -10.48
CA SER A 136 -33.66 -24.76 -10.27
C SER A 136 -33.80 -23.34 -9.74
N GLN A 137 -32.78 -22.86 -9.02
CA GLN A 137 -32.65 -21.48 -8.59
C GLN A 137 -31.39 -20.84 -9.17
N ASP A 138 -31.56 -19.62 -9.69
CA ASP A 138 -30.47 -18.80 -10.22
C ASP A 138 -29.82 -17.98 -9.09
N LEU A 139 -28.49 -17.88 -9.11
CA LEU A 139 -27.69 -17.03 -8.23
C LEU A 139 -26.75 -16.13 -9.05
N ILE A 140 -26.62 -14.89 -8.60
CA ILE A 140 -25.66 -13.90 -9.11
C ILE A 140 -24.96 -13.28 -7.90
N VAL A 141 -23.63 -13.16 -7.95
CA VAL A 141 -22.80 -12.47 -6.94
C VAL A 141 -21.82 -11.57 -7.67
N THR A 142 -21.78 -10.31 -7.28
CA THR A 142 -20.80 -9.33 -7.75
C THR A 142 -19.88 -8.95 -6.60
N GLN A 143 -18.59 -8.78 -6.90
CA GLN A 143 -17.59 -8.24 -5.99
C GLN A 143 -16.75 -7.20 -6.73
N THR A 144 -16.37 -6.13 -6.04
CA THR A 144 -15.41 -5.16 -6.55
C THR A 144 -14.19 -5.11 -5.63
N THR A 145 -13.01 -5.20 -6.21
CA THR A 145 -11.74 -5.16 -5.50
C THR A 145 -10.88 -4.05 -6.09
N GLN A 146 -10.47 -3.11 -5.25
CA GLN A 146 -9.55 -2.05 -5.64
C GLN A 146 -8.10 -2.48 -5.34
N TYR A 147 -7.23 -2.24 -6.31
CA TYR A 147 -5.80 -2.17 -6.18
C TYR A 147 -5.40 -0.70 -5.99
N VAL A 148 -4.92 -0.33 -4.80
CA VAL A 148 -4.55 1.07 -4.51
C VAL A 148 -3.07 1.31 -4.80
N SER A 149 -2.77 1.99 -5.91
CA SER A 149 -1.47 2.65 -6.15
C SER A 149 -1.48 4.13 -5.74
N SER A 150 -0.31 4.75 -5.59
CA SER A 150 -0.08 6.17 -5.29
C SER A 150 1.38 6.59 -5.68
N GLY A 151 2.22 7.16 -4.80
CA GLY A 151 3.61 7.61 -5.09
C GLY A 151 4.62 7.60 -3.91
N VAL A 152 5.46 6.57 -3.80
CA VAL A 152 6.59 6.27 -2.86
C VAL A 152 6.62 6.91 -1.43
N THR A 153 6.74 6.09 -0.38
CA THR A 153 6.80 6.53 1.03
C THR A 153 7.67 5.61 1.89
N GLY A 154 8.36 6.20 2.88
CA GLY A 154 9.34 5.55 3.73
C GLY A 154 10.74 6.11 3.53
N ILE A 155 11.74 5.25 3.75
CA ILE A 155 13.16 5.47 3.49
C ILE A 155 13.50 4.64 2.25
N ILE A 156 13.84 5.30 1.15
CA ILE A 156 13.87 4.67 -0.17
C ILE A 156 15.17 5.05 -0.89
N GLY A 157 16.05 4.07 -1.05
CA GLY A 157 17.21 4.15 -1.92
C GLY A 157 16.88 3.45 -3.23
N LEU A 158 16.54 4.20 -4.27
CA LEU A 158 15.95 3.65 -5.50
C LEU A 158 16.82 2.57 -6.18
N ASN A 159 18.14 2.69 -6.12
CA ASN A 159 19.09 1.70 -6.63
C ASN A 159 19.68 0.83 -5.53
N SER A 160 20.02 1.41 -4.38
CA SER A 160 20.59 0.68 -3.24
C SER A 160 20.44 1.43 -1.92
N ILE A 161 20.45 0.68 -0.83
CA ILE A 161 20.67 1.15 0.54
C ILE A 161 21.85 0.36 1.09
N HIS A 162 22.87 1.05 1.60
CA HIS A 162 24.02 0.47 2.26
C HIS A 162 24.22 1.12 3.64
N ALA A 163 24.36 0.29 4.66
CA ALA A 163 24.94 0.62 5.95
C ALA A 163 25.98 -0.44 6.30
N ASP A 164 27.23 -0.05 6.61
CA ASP A 164 28.25 -1.01 7.09
C ASP A 164 27.87 -1.52 8.48
N LYS A 165 27.26 -0.70 9.36
CA LYS A 165 26.83 -1.14 10.70
C LYS A 165 25.57 -0.47 11.21
N ASP A 166 24.84 -1.25 12.00
CA ASP A 166 23.78 -0.77 12.90
C ASP A 166 22.76 0.12 12.17
N LEU A 167 22.25 -0.38 11.04
CA LEU A 167 21.06 0.19 10.38
C LEU A 167 19.85 0.01 11.28
N PHE A 168 19.20 1.11 11.66
CA PHE A 168 17.95 1.10 12.39
C PHE A 168 16.87 1.83 11.61
N VAL A 169 15.76 1.17 11.30
CA VAL A 169 14.63 1.80 10.60
C VAL A 169 13.34 1.54 11.36
N ALA A 170 12.66 2.61 11.74
CA ALA A 170 11.39 2.54 12.45
C ALA A 170 10.41 3.61 11.96
N SER A 171 9.26 3.73 12.63
CA SER A 171 8.34 4.85 12.43
C SER A 171 8.08 5.62 13.71
N TYR A 172 7.51 6.81 13.56
CA TYR A 172 6.89 7.59 14.62
C TYR A 172 5.80 8.47 14.03
N ASN A 173 5.12 9.28 14.83
CA ASN A 173 4.13 10.24 14.36
C ASN A 173 4.42 11.61 14.96
N SER A 174 4.81 12.58 14.13
CA SER A 174 5.19 13.93 14.56
C SER A 174 4.04 14.74 15.18
N GLY A 175 2.79 14.32 14.95
CA GLY A 175 1.61 14.85 15.65
C GLY A 175 1.46 14.35 17.10
N THR A 176 2.26 13.38 17.53
CA THR A 176 2.27 12.83 18.91
C THR A 176 3.59 13.02 19.64
N THR A 177 4.73 12.89 18.95
CA THR A 177 6.08 13.19 19.47
C THR A 177 6.95 13.69 18.34
N THR A 178 7.70 14.77 18.57
CA THR A 178 8.69 15.30 17.62
C THR A 178 10.11 14.81 17.94
N ASN A 179 10.27 13.91 18.91
CA ASN A 179 11.56 13.36 19.34
C ASN A 179 11.41 11.85 19.62
N PRO A 180 11.23 11.02 18.57
CA PRO A 180 11.32 9.56 18.67
C PRO A 180 12.67 9.07 19.22
N SER A 181 12.72 7.78 19.51
CA SER A 181 13.90 7.06 19.98
C SER A 181 13.69 5.55 19.82
N HIS A 182 14.74 4.76 19.98
CA HIS A 182 14.71 3.29 20.06
C HIS A 182 13.64 2.75 21.03
N SER A 183 13.33 3.47 22.12
CA SER A 183 12.34 3.08 23.12
C SER A 183 10.93 3.65 22.92
N SER A 184 10.76 4.65 22.05
CA SER A 184 9.48 5.34 21.79
C SER A 184 8.97 5.19 20.36
N ARG A 185 9.72 4.49 19.49
CA ARG A 185 9.33 4.20 18.12
C ARG A 185 8.04 3.37 18.01
N LEU A 186 7.40 3.51 16.86
CA LEU A 186 6.33 2.64 16.38
C LEU A 186 6.93 1.53 15.48
N SER A 187 6.09 0.66 14.92
CA SER A 187 6.50 -0.50 14.10
C SER A 187 5.94 -0.46 12.67
N ASN A 188 5.61 0.73 12.17
CA ASN A 188 5.10 0.96 10.81
C ASN A 188 6.16 1.63 9.93
N GLY A 189 7.45 1.38 10.19
CA GLY A 189 8.54 1.83 9.34
C GLY A 189 8.37 1.32 7.91
N TYR A 190 8.90 2.07 6.94
CA TYR A 190 8.93 1.64 5.55
C TYR A 190 10.34 1.83 5.00
N LEU A 191 10.92 0.75 4.47
CA LEU A 191 12.22 0.72 3.83
C LEU A 191 12.08 0.12 2.43
N GLY A 192 12.82 0.59 1.43
CA GLY A 192 12.73 -0.04 0.10
C GLY A 192 13.77 0.38 -0.93
N SER A 193 13.98 -0.52 -1.90
CA SER A 193 15.00 -0.39 -2.96
C SER A 193 14.65 -1.26 -4.17
N ASN A 194 15.10 -0.88 -5.37
CA ASN A 194 15.05 -1.77 -6.54
C ASN A 194 16.29 -2.66 -6.70
N GLY A 195 17.33 -2.43 -5.91
CA GLY A 195 18.53 -3.24 -5.82
C GLY A 195 18.83 -3.64 -4.37
N SER A 196 20.11 -3.75 -4.02
CA SER A 196 20.50 -4.26 -2.70
C SER A 196 20.12 -3.32 -1.55
N ILE A 197 19.60 -3.91 -0.49
CA ILE A 197 19.57 -3.36 0.87
C ILE A 197 20.54 -4.24 1.67
N ASP A 198 21.65 -3.64 2.06
CA ASP A 198 22.66 -4.23 2.94
C ASP A 198 22.78 -3.29 4.13
N GLY A 199 22.47 -3.77 5.34
CA GLY A 199 22.34 -2.91 6.51
C GLY A 199 23.34 -3.19 7.63
N ASN A 200 24.25 -4.17 7.44
CA ASN A 200 24.83 -4.84 8.60
C ASN A 200 26.04 -5.76 8.29
N HIS A 201 27.23 -5.19 8.22
CA HIS A 201 28.49 -5.96 8.19
C HIS A 201 28.94 -6.41 9.60
N GLY A 202 28.22 -7.41 10.14
CA GLY A 202 28.64 -8.19 11.31
C GLY A 202 28.14 -7.70 12.68
N HIS A 203 27.04 -6.94 12.71
CA HIS A 203 26.30 -6.44 13.88
C HIS A 203 24.83 -6.94 13.80
N GLU A 204 23.82 -6.18 14.24
CA GLU A 204 22.38 -6.51 14.04
C GLU A 204 21.61 -5.29 13.52
N GLY A 205 21.41 -5.19 12.21
CA GLY A 205 20.55 -4.16 11.61
C GLY A 205 19.06 -4.49 11.80
N GLU A 206 18.26 -3.55 12.32
CA GLU A 206 16.85 -3.74 12.68
C GLU A 206 15.89 -2.87 11.85
N VAL A 207 14.86 -3.49 11.26
CA VAL A 207 13.78 -2.80 10.55
C VAL A 207 12.44 -3.11 11.21
N TYR A 208 11.90 -2.14 11.93
CA TYR A 208 10.59 -2.17 12.58
C TYR A 208 9.49 -1.68 11.64
N GLY A 209 9.20 -2.50 10.65
CA GLY A 209 8.10 -2.27 9.72
C GLY A 209 8.21 -3.11 8.44
N THR A 210 7.82 -2.52 7.32
CA THR A 210 7.76 -3.20 6.02
C THR A 210 8.98 -2.87 5.15
N VAL A 211 9.65 -3.90 4.66
CA VAL A 211 10.64 -3.79 3.57
C VAL A 211 9.95 -4.03 2.24
N VAL A 212 10.18 -3.19 1.25
CA VAL A 212 9.65 -3.32 -0.12
C VAL A 212 10.81 -3.41 -1.11
N LEU A 213 10.90 -4.52 -1.83
CA LEU A 213 11.93 -4.78 -2.82
C LEU A 213 11.35 -4.73 -4.23
N GLY A 214 12.05 -4.08 -5.15
CA GLY A 214 11.78 -4.19 -6.59
C GLY A 214 12.17 -5.56 -7.16
N PRO A 215 11.98 -5.80 -8.47
CA PRO A 215 12.22 -7.10 -9.11
C PRO A 215 13.67 -7.61 -9.03
N SER A 216 14.62 -6.71 -8.83
CA SER A 216 16.06 -7.00 -8.66
C SER A 216 16.55 -6.67 -7.24
N GLY A 217 15.62 -6.40 -6.32
CA GLY A 217 15.94 -6.05 -4.95
C GLY A 217 16.36 -7.26 -4.14
N SER A 218 17.38 -7.08 -3.30
CA SER A 218 17.85 -8.09 -2.34
C SER A 218 17.95 -7.49 -0.95
N LEU A 219 17.82 -8.32 0.08
CA LEU A 219 18.01 -7.93 1.47
C LEU A 219 19.08 -8.83 2.09
N THR A 220 20.12 -8.22 2.66
CA THR A 220 21.26 -8.90 3.29
C THR A 220 21.43 -8.38 4.71
N ASP A 221 21.66 -9.30 5.64
CA ASP A 221 22.01 -9.07 7.05
C ASP A 221 21.07 -8.18 7.90
N VAL A 222 19.84 -7.91 7.42
CA VAL A 222 18.83 -7.09 8.13
C VAL A 222 17.72 -7.95 8.76
N ASN A 223 17.46 -7.73 10.05
CA ASN A 223 16.33 -8.28 10.80
C ASN A 223 15.06 -7.45 10.56
N VAL A 224 14.03 -8.07 9.97
CA VAL A 224 12.74 -7.40 9.67
C VAL A 224 11.65 -7.84 10.64
N HIS A 225 11.16 -6.91 11.45
CA HIS A 225 10.14 -7.17 12.49
C HIS A 225 8.70 -6.96 12.01
N GLY A 226 8.50 -6.73 10.70
CA GLY A 226 7.18 -6.62 10.07
C GLY A 226 7.01 -7.58 8.89
N SER A 227 7.20 -7.10 7.66
CA SER A 227 7.00 -7.91 6.44
C SER A 227 7.94 -7.49 5.31
N THR A 228 8.34 -8.46 4.48
CA THR A 228 9.11 -8.20 3.26
C THR A 228 8.22 -8.43 2.04
N LEU A 229 8.01 -7.40 1.25
CA LEU A 229 7.20 -7.41 0.03
C LEU A 229 8.11 -7.38 -1.20
N TYR A 230 7.75 -8.16 -2.22
CA TYR A 230 8.47 -8.23 -3.50
C TYR A 230 7.55 -7.75 -4.62
N ASN A 231 7.93 -6.66 -5.27
CA ASN A 231 7.18 -6.07 -6.37
C ASN A 231 7.58 -6.69 -7.71
N SER A 232 6.60 -6.93 -8.58
CA SER A 232 6.83 -7.40 -9.96
C SER A 232 7.28 -6.30 -10.93
N SER A 233 7.12 -5.03 -10.54
CA SER A 233 7.67 -3.86 -11.24
C SER A 233 8.50 -2.99 -10.28
N PRO A 234 9.50 -2.23 -10.76
CA PRO A 234 10.28 -1.35 -9.90
C PRO A 234 9.43 -0.32 -9.13
N ILE A 235 9.88 0.00 -7.91
CA ILE A 235 9.50 1.18 -7.14
C ILE A 235 9.80 2.40 -8.03
N ALA A 236 8.77 3.18 -8.36
CA ALA A 236 8.89 4.26 -9.33
C ALA A 236 9.52 5.50 -8.69
N ALA A 237 10.54 6.08 -9.33
CA ALA A 237 11.09 7.35 -8.88
C ALA A 237 10.02 8.47 -8.94
N PRO A 238 9.89 9.34 -7.91
CA PRO A 238 9.04 10.52 -8.01
C PRO A 238 9.52 11.46 -9.11
N THR A 239 8.59 12.17 -9.74
CA THR A 239 8.91 13.13 -10.80
C THR A 239 9.61 14.36 -10.22
N SER A 240 10.89 14.52 -10.50
CA SER A 240 11.65 15.71 -10.10
C SER A 240 11.00 17.00 -10.61
N PRO A 241 10.87 18.04 -9.77
CA PRO A 241 10.30 19.32 -10.20
C PRO A 241 11.22 20.04 -11.19
N ILE A 242 10.61 20.89 -12.03
CA ILE A 242 11.35 21.73 -12.98
C ILE A 242 12.11 22.82 -12.21
N TRP A 243 13.40 22.96 -12.49
CA TRP A 243 14.20 24.05 -11.93
C TRP A 243 13.78 25.41 -12.51
N SER A 244 13.12 26.22 -11.69
CA SER A 244 12.69 27.58 -12.02
C SER A 244 13.02 28.51 -10.84
N PRO A 245 14.28 28.97 -10.71
CA PRO A 245 14.73 29.68 -9.52
C PRO A 245 14.10 31.07 -9.41
N GLN A 246 13.76 31.46 -8.17
CA GLN A 246 13.32 32.81 -7.81
C GLN A 246 14.27 33.41 -6.77
N ALA A 247 14.08 34.69 -6.44
CA ALA A 247 14.79 35.33 -5.33
C ALA A 247 14.34 34.73 -3.99
N ASN A 248 15.31 34.39 -3.12
CA ASN A 248 15.00 33.78 -1.83
C ASN A 248 14.43 34.81 -0.83
N PRO A 249 13.53 34.40 0.07
CA PRO A 249 13.11 35.22 1.21
C PRO A 249 14.31 35.80 1.97
N GLY A 250 14.20 37.05 2.41
CA GLY A 250 15.29 37.74 3.12
C GLY A 250 16.53 38.08 2.28
N GLY A 251 16.53 37.82 0.98
CA GLY A 251 17.70 38.06 0.11
C GLY A 251 18.83 37.05 0.28
N ILE A 252 18.53 35.87 0.83
CA ILE A 252 19.50 34.79 1.06
C ILE A 252 20.12 34.35 -0.29
N SER A 253 21.44 34.22 -0.33
CA SER A 253 22.17 33.77 -1.53
C SER A 253 21.66 32.41 -2.06
N GLN A 254 21.69 32.20 -3.37
CA GLN A 254 21.38 30.89 -3.96
C GLN A 254 22.55 29.90 -3.83
N ASN A 255 23.79 30.37 -3.73
CA ASN A 255 24.89 29.56 -3.20
C ASN A 255 25.00 29.90 -1.71
N TYR A 256 24.48 29.03 -0.85
CA TYR A 256 24.30 29.34 0.57
C TYR A 256 25.16 28.46 1.48
N THR A 257 25.81 29.11 2.44
CA THR A 257 26.67 28.47 3.44
C THR A 257 26.23 28.92 4.83
N VAL A 258 25.86 27.97 5.68
CA VAL A 258 25.43 28.20 7.06
C VAL A 258 26.66 28.12 7.96
N SER A 259 27.32 29.27 8.17
CA SER A 259 28.53 29.38 9.00
C SER A 259 28.26 29.74 10.47
N SER A 260 27.01 30.09 10.80
CA SER A 260 26.49 30.33 12.15
C SER A 260 25.16 29.61 12.33
N ASN A 261 24.76 29.25 13.54
CA ASN A 261 23.41 28.73 13.80
C ASN A 261 22.39 29.75 13.29
N THR A 262 21.52 29.32 12.38
CA THR A 262 20.66 30.22 11.59
C THR A 262 19.25 29.68 11.53
N THR A 263 18.27 30.54 11.83
CA THR A 263 16.85 30.24 11.59
C THR A 263 16.36 31.10 10.43
N LEU A 264 15.97 30.45 9.34
CA LEU A 264 15.36 31.11 8.18
C LEU A 264 13.84 31.24 8.37
N ALA A 265 13.22 32.20 7.68
CA ALA A 265 11.77 32.33 7.67
C ALA A 265 11.10 31.17 6.90
N GLY A 266 9.81 30.92 7.14
CA GLY A 266 9.01 30.09 6.24
C GLY A 266 8.95 30.68 4.82
N GLY A 267 8.85 29.82 3.80
CA GLY A 267 8.82 30.22 2.40
C GLY A 267 9.53 29.26 1.45
N THR A 268 9.57 29.63 0.18
CA THR A 268 10.25 28.84 -0.86
C THR A 268 11.67 29.34 -1.11
N TYR A 269 12.65 28.44 -1.04
CA TYR A 269 14.06 28.71 -1.26
C TYR A 269 14.57 27.96 -2.49
N TYR A 270 15.43 28.60 -3.25
CA TYR A 270 16.14 28.05 -4.40
C TYR A 270 17.64 28.15 -4.15
N PHE A 271 18.32 27.01 -4.14
CA PHE A 271 19.76 26.93 -3.97
C PHE A 271 20.44 26.27 -5.17
N THR A 272 21.49 26.89 -5.69
CA THR A 272 22.46 26.24 -6.60
C THR A 272 23.45 25.37 -5.83
N SER A 273 23.55 25.57 -4.52
CA SER A 273 24.32 24.76 -3.57
C SER A 273 23.94 25.17 -2.15
N LEU A 274 23.87 24.21 -1.24
CA LEU A 274 23.63 24.43 0.18
C LEU A 274 24.74 23.73 0.98
N THR A 275 25.41 24.46 1.86
CA THR A 275 26.41 23.90 2.79
C THR A 275 26.02 24.26 4.21
N ILE A 276 26.02 23.26 5.11
CA ILE A 276 25.90 23.47 6.55
C ILE A 276 27.23 23.06 7.17
N ASN A 277 27.96 24.05 7.69
CA ASN A 277 29.33 23.85 8.19
C ASN A 277 29.35 23.04 9.49
N ASP A 278 30.54 22.55 9.85
CA ASP A 278 30.80 21.80 11.09
C ASP A 278 30.13 22.44 12.30
N SER A 279 29.37 21.65 13.08
CA SER A 279 28.70 22.07 14.30
C SER A 279 27.77 23.27 14.09
N LYS A 280 27.08 23.36 12.94
CA LYS A 280 26.09 24.42 12.64
C LYS A 280 24.70 23.86 12.39
N ARG A 281 23.70 24.61 12.82
CA ARG A 281 22.28 24.25 12.72
C ARG A 281 21.55 25.21 11.78
N LEU A 282 20.89 24.67 10.77
CA LEU A 282 19.91 25.37 9.93
C LEU A 282 18.50 24.97 10.38
N SER A 283 17.70 25.93 10.81
CA SER A 283 16.30 25.70 11.17
C SER A 283 15.35 26.70 10.50
N PHE A 284 14.04 26.47 10.63
CA PHE A 284 13.01 27.33 10.04
C PHE A 284 11.99 27.80 11.08
N SER A 285 11.55 29.05 10.99
CA SER A 285 10.51 29.64 11.85
C SER A 285 9.09 29.55 11.27
N GLY A 286 8.91 28.79 10.19
CA GLY A 286 7.64 28.53 9.51
C GLY A 286 7.82 27.45 8.45
N THR A 287 6.72 27.02 7.83
CA THR A 287 6.76 26.01 6.76
C THR A 287 7.65 26.46 5.60
N ALA A 288 8.56 25.59 5.15
CA ALA A 288 9.52 25.88 4.10
C ALA A 288 9.55 24.81 3.01
N THR A 289 9.90 25.23 1.79
CA THR A 289 10.17 24.35 0.66
C THR A 289 11.49 24.74 0.03
N ILE A 290 12.42 23.81 -0.07
CA ILE A 290 13.74 24.03 -0.66
C ILE A 290 13.83 23.29 -1.99
N TYR A 291 14.20 24.00 -3.05
CA TYR A 291 14.66 23.41 -4.31
C TYR A 291 16.18 23.57 -4.40
N VAL A 292 16.92 22.47 -4.55
CA VAL A 292 18.38 22.50 -4.70
C VAL A 292 18.77 21.91 -6.06
N ASN A 293 19.41 22.69 -6.92
CA ASN A 293 20.01 22.23 -8.19
C ASN A 293 21.54 22.20 -8.06
N GLY A 294 22.02 21.36 -7.14
CA GLY A 294 23.40 21.35 -6.68
C GLY A 294 23.59 20.36 -5.53
N ASN A 295 24.81 20.29 -5.01
CA ASN A 295 25.09 19.48 -3.82
C ASN A 295 24.49 20.15 -2.58
N VAL A 296 24.01 19.32 -1.66
CA VAL A 296 23.74 19.69 -0.27
C VAL A 296 24.85 19.07 0.56
N SER A 297 25.78 19.87 1.06
CA SER A 297 26.87 19.42 1.93
C SER A 297 26.49 19.65 3.38
N MET A 298 26.67 18.64 4.21
CA MET A 298 26.63 18.74 5.66
C MET A 298 27.95 18.19 6.17
N ASP A 299 28.61 18.94 7.04
CA ASP A 299 29.87 18.56 7.70
C ASP A 299 29.57 17.89 9.06
N ASP A 300 30.60 17.56 9.84
CA ASP A 300 30.44 16.96 11.19
C ASP A 300 29.51 17.80 12.11
N ASP A 301 28.69 17.15 12.93
CA ASP A 301 27.78 17.77 13.92
C ASP A 301 26.77 18.80 13.33
N ALA A 302 26.53 18.75 12.01
CA ALA A 302 25.60 19.63 11.32
C ALA A 302 24.15 19.16 11.45
N ALA A 303 23.22 20.12 11.66
CA ALA A 303 21.80 19.82 11.79
C ALA A 303 20.92 20.62 10.81
N LEU A 304 19.87 19.98 10.31
CA LEU A 304 18.85 20.56 9.44
C LEU A 304 17.45 20.25 10.00
N THR A 305 16.84 21.22 10.68
CA THR A 305 15.62 20.99 11.47
C THR A 305 14.41 21.75 10.87
N ALA A 306 13.35 21.02 10.53
CA ALA A 306 12.06 21.61 10.15
C ALA A 306 11.46 22.53 11.23
N TYR A 307 10.55 23.41 10.83
CA TYR A 307 9.79 24.22 11.78
C TYR A 307 8.98 23.32 12.75
N ASN A 308 9.11 23.60 14.05
CA ASN A 308 8.60 22.80 15.18
C ASN A 308 9.06 21.33 15.20
N SER A 309 10.15 20.97 14.51
CA SER A 309 10.62 19.58 14.37
C SER A 309 9.56 18.63 13.80
N ILE A 310 8.67 19.15 12.95
CA ILE A 310 7.68 18.37 12.19
C ILE A 310 8.19 18.26 10.75
N PRO A 311 8.60 17.07 10.26
CA PRO A 311 9.17 16.90 8.93
C PRO A 311 8.32 17.46 7.79
N GLY A 312 6.98 17.36 7.91
CA GLY A 312 6.04 17.93 6.93
C GLY A 312 6.10 19.44 6.77
N ASN A 313 6.73 20.16 7.70
CA ASN A 313 6.97 21.61 7.59
C ASN A 313 8.24 21.96 6.79
N LEU A 314 9.06 20.98 6.36
CA LEU A 314 10.25 21.20 5.53
C LEU A 314 10.31 20.18 4.39
N LYS A 315 9.85 20.60 3.21
CA LYS A 315 9.98 19.81 1.97
C LYS A 315 11.26 20.18 1.24
N ILE A 316 12.06 19.20 0.83
CA ILE A 316 13.29 19.41 0.07
C ILE A 316 13.25 18.62 -1.23
N TYR A 317 13.49 19.30 -2.35
CA TYR A 317 13.63 18.71 -3.67
C TYR A 317 15.07 18.92 -4.17
N GLN A 318 15.82 17.84 -4.36
CA GLN A 318 17.15 17.91 -4.98
C GLN A 318 17.08 17.44 -6.44
N ILE A 319 17.49 18.32 -7.35
CA ILE A 319 17.31 18.18 -8.79
C ILE A 319 18.64 17.77 -9.45
N GLY A 320 18.57 16.71 -10.26
CA GLY A 320 19.71 16.18 -11.00
C GLY A 320 20.56 15.17 -10.21
N ASN A 321 21.71 14.81 -10.78
CA ASN A 321 22.68 13.90 -10.17
C ASN A 321 23.68 14.68 -9.31
N ARG A 322 23.53 14.59 -7.99
CA ARG A 322 24.22 15.35 -6.93
C ARG A 322 24.45 14.46 -5.70
N THR A 323 25.02 15.03 -4.64
CA THR A 323 25.09 14.42 -3.31
C THR A 323 24.24 15.21 -2.31
N PHE A 324 23.57 14.52 -1.40
CA PHE A 324 23.03 15.06 -0.15
C PHE A 324 23.85 14.54 1.02
N GLY A 325 24.32 15.42 1.90
CA GLY A 325 25.30 15.07 2.94
C GLY A 325 26.70 14.87 2.38
N SER A 326 27.57 14.19 3.13
CA SER A 326 28.94 13.89 2.69
C SER A 326 29.46 12.58 3.31
N SER A 327 30.34 11.87 2.60
CA SER A 327 30.84 10.54 2.99
C SER A 327 31.85 10.56 4.15
N GLY A 328 32.00 11.69 4.82
CA GLY A 328 32.89 11.85 5.98
C GLY A 328 32.23 12.58 7.15
N ALA A 329 30.94 12.92 7.02
CA ALA A 329 30.22 13.72 8.02
C ALA A 329 29.52 12.85 9.06
N LYS A 330 29.68 13.26 10.32
CA LYS A 330 29.31 12.51 11.53
C LYS A 330 28.24 13.25 12.31
N ASN A 331 27.46 12.53 13.12
CA ASN A 331 26.50 13.12 14.06
C ASN A 331 25.47 14.04 13.35
N LEU A 332 24.97 13.61 12.19
CA LEU A 332 24.06 14.40 11.37
C LEU A 332 22.63 14.27 11.88
N GLU A 333 21.98 15.39 12.19
CA GLU A 333 20.58 15.45 12.65
C GLU A 333 19.71 16.11 11.57
N ILE A 334 18.78 15.35 10.97
CA ILE A 334 17.96 15.83 9.86
C ILE A 334 16.47 15.57 10.11
N THR A 335 15.67 16.62 10.20
CA THR A 335 14.21 16.56 10.33
C THR A 335 13.55 17.17 9.08
N ALA A 336 13.20 16.36 8.08
CA ALA A 336 12.69 16.83 6.78
C ALA A 336 11.96 15.75 5.95
N ASP A 337 11.18 16.18 4.96
CA ASP A 337 10.68 15.35 3.85
C ASP A 337 11.53 15.63 2.60
N ILE A 338 12.35 14.65 2.18
CA ILE A 338 13.38 14.81 1.14
C ILE A 338 13.07 13.95 -0.10
N GLU A 339 12.97 14.60 -1.25
CA GLU A 339 12.92 13.99 -2.58
C GLU A 339 14.17 14.36 -3.38
N ALA A 340 15.09 13.41 -3.48
CA ALA A 340 16.37 13.49 -4.17
C ALA A 340 16.57 12.30 -5.14
N PRO A 341 15.60 11.93 -6.00
CA PRO A 341 15.53 10.62 -6.67
C PRO A 341 16.66 10.34 -7.68
N SER A 342 17.44 11.35 -8.04
CA SER A 342 18.62 11.22 -8.92
C SER A 342 19.95 11.45 -8.20
N SER A 343 19.93 11.77 -6.90
CA SER A 343 21.09 12.13 -6.08
C SER A 343 21.37 11.09 -5.00
N ASP A 344 22.64 10.94 -4.66
CA ASP A 344 23.09 10.00 -3.64
C ASP A 344 23.03 10.66 -2.26
N PHE A 345 22.42 10.01 -1.27
CA PHE A 345 22.44 10.46 0.13
C PHE A 345 23.61 9.80 0.86
N ARG A 346 24.44 10.59 1.57
CA ARG A 346 25.67 10.13 2.23
C ARG A 346 25.86 10.67 3.65
N ALA A 347 26.28 9.79 4.56
CA ALA A 347 26.83 10.12 5.88
C ALA A 347 27.98 9.15 6.23
N ASP A 348 28.84 9.52 7.18
CA ASP A 348 29.82 8.62 7.79
C ASP A 348 29.14 7.85 8.92
N LYS A 349 28.97 8.47 10.09
CA LYS A 349 28.38 7.77 11.25
C LYS A 349 27.45 8.62 12.10
N ASN A 350 26.62 7.96 12.92
CA ASN A 350 25.63 8.59 13.80
C ASN A 350 24.69 9.51 13.00
N LEU A 351 23.98 8.95 12.03
CA LEU A 351 22.92 9.66 11.33
C LEU A 351 21.62 9.51 12.12
N GLU A 352 21.01 10.61 12.54
CA GLU A 352 19.62 10.64 13.01
C GLU A 352 18.75 11.36 11.97
N PHE A 353 17.95 10.57 11.24
CA PHE A 353 17.05 11.06 10.20
C PHE A 353 15.59 10.88 10.61
N MET A 354 14.79 11.94 10.49
CA MET A 354 13.40 12.00 10.92
C MET A 354 12.51 12.56 9.79
N GLY A 355 11.61 11.75 9.24
CA GLY A 355 10.68 12.19 8.18
C GLY A 355 10.53 11.20 7.04
N ARG A 356 10.81 11.62 5.80
CA ARG A 356 10.77 10.76 4.60
C ARG A 356 11.99 11.05 3.74
N LEU A 357 12.60 10.01 3.19
CA LEU A 357 13.78 10.12 2.34
C LEU A 357 13.60 9.28 1.08
N ILE A 358 13.68 9.91 -0.09
CA ILE A 358 13.77 9.23 -1.38
C ILE A 358 15.05 9.70 -2.07
N ALA A 359 16.03 8.81 -2.20
CA ALA A 359 17.32 9.08 -2.83
C ALA A 359 17.61 8.05 -3.95
N LYS A 360 18.60 8.32 -4.80
CA LYS A 360 19.09 7.35 -5.79
C LYS A 360 19.82 6.20 -5.09
N THR A 361 20.73 6.51 -4.17
CA THR A 361 21.32 5.56 -3.22
C THR A 361 21.30 6.18 -1.84
N ILE A 362 21.22 5.35 -0.80
CA ILE A 362 21.49 5.73 0.59
C ILE A 362 22.74 4.97 1.00
N ASP A 363 23.72 5.67 1.54
CA ASP A 363 25.08 5.17 1.79
C ASP A 363 25.57 5.80 3.10
N VAL A 364 25.53 5.04 4.19
CA VAL A 364 25.94 5.45 5.54
C VAL A 364 26.98 4.45 6.01
N ASP A 365 28.06 4.85 6.67
CA ASP A 365 29.01 3.87 7.20
C ASP A 365 28.41 3.20 8.47
N LYS A 366 28.14 3.94 9.56
CA LYS A 366 27.77 3.33 10.85
C LYS A 366 26.64 4.06 11.56
N ASP A 367 25.91 3.36 12.42
CA ASP A 367 24.94 3.95 13.37
C ASP A 367 23.90 4.82 12.63
N ALA A 368 23.03 4.17 11.83
CA ALA A 368 22.14 4.83 10.88
C ALA A 368 20.66 4.74 11.35
N ASP A 369 20.23 5.70 12.15
CA ASP A 369 18.89 5.82 12.73
C ASP A 369 17.93 6.54 11.76
N PHE A 370 16.97 5.82 11.18
CA PHE A 370 15.90 6.39 10.37
C PHE A 370 14.52 6.21 11.02
N TYR A 371 13.89 7.33 11.35
CA TYR A 371 12.52 7.42 11.86
C TYR A 371 11.58 7.95 10.78
N TYR A 372 10.81 7.05 10.16
CA TYR A 372 9.76 7.43 9.21
C TYR A 372 8.58 8.14 9.92
N ASP A 373 8.21 9.34 9.48
CA ASP A 373 7.06 10.07 10.06
C ASP A 373 5.74 9.68 9.39
N GLU A 374 4.91 8.93 10.12
CA GLU A 374 3.57 8.50 9.72
C GLU A 374 2.63 9.68 9.41
N ALA A 375 2.86 10.86 10.00
CA ALA A 375 2.05 12.05 9.75
C ALA A 375 2.22 12.63 8.33
N LEU A 376 3.29 12.24 7.60
CA LEU A 376 3.47 12.57 6.18
C LEU A 376 2.48 11.82 5.25
N GLY A 377 1.82 10.77 5.77
CA GLY A 377 0.79 10.02 5.07
C GLY A 377 1.31 9.03 4.02
N THR A 378 0.49 8.04 3.68
CA THR A 378 0.85 7.00 2.71
C THR A 378 0.71 7.50 1.28
N THR A 379 1.84 7.58 0.60
CA THR A 379 1.92 7.78 -0.85
C THR A 379 2.77 6.61 -1.37
N VAL A 380 2.27 5.58 -2.08
CA VAL A 380 3.06 4.39 -2.52
C VAL A 380 2.85 4.04 -3.99
N GLY A 381 3.85 4.30 -4.84
CA GLY A 381 3.75 4.25 -6.30
C GLY A 381 4.75 3.29 -6.90
N GLY A 382 4.23 2.34 -7.69
CA GLY A 382 4.94 1.12 -8.04
C GLY A 382 4.39 -0.08 -7.27
N SER A 383 3.57 -0.85 -7.98
CA SER A 383 3.34 -2.30 -7.87
C SER A 383 2.87 -2.96 -6.56
N SER A 384 3.12 -2.43 -5.35
CA SER A 384 2.50 -2.94 -4.11
C SER A 384 1.24 -2.15 -3.73
N GLY A 385 0.08 -2.63 -4.18
CA GLY A 385 -1.21 -2.08 -3.79
C GLY A 385 -1.85 -2.86 -2.65
N VAL A 386 -2.41 -2.14 -1.67
CA VAL A 386 -3.28 -2.77 -0.66
C VAL A 386 -4.57 -3.18 -1.34
N VAL A 387 -4.77 -4.50 -1.45
CA VAL A 387 -5.98 -5.08 -2.03
C VAL A 387 -7.14 -4.88 -1.06
N THR A 388 -8.03 -3.95 -1.40
CA THR A 388 -9.19 -3.60 -0.58
C THR A 388 -10.48 -4.05 -1.26
N THR A 389 -11.26 -4.86 -0.56
CA THR A 389 -12.65 -5.14 -0.93
C THR A 389 -13.48 -3.88 -0.72
N VAL A 390 -14.14 -3.42 -1.78
CA VAL A 390 -15.02 -2.25 -1.76
C VAL A 390 -16.46 -2.70 -2.09
N LYS A 391 -17.43 -2.13 -1.39
CA LYS A 391 -18.86 -2.53 -1.44
C LYS A 391 -19.71 -1.44 -2.06
#